data_AF-A0A6B3ENI6-F1
#
_entry.id   AF-A0A6B3ENI6-F1
#
_cell.length_a   1.000
_cell.length_b   1.000
_cell.length_c   1.000
_cell.angle_alpha   90.00
_cell.angle_beta   90.00
_cell.angle_gamma   90.00
#
_symmetry.space_group_name_H-M   'P 1'
#
loop_
_entity.id
_entity.type
_entity.pdbx_description
1 polymer ?
#
loop_
_entity_poly.entity_id
_entity_poly.type
_entity_poly.pdbx_seq_one_letter_code
_entity_poly.pdbx_strand_id
1 'polypeptide(L)'
;DAAQSVGHLPISLAALDVDFLVFSGHKALALPGTGAVWSRGLRGAPLEPGGWDGTPNTVGIASLGAALTWLEGAGLDRIERWTRGLAARLTDGLSALPAYEVLGCPLSLARGTRVQQRQSIVTFRHRGIESVDLGFILFS
;
A
#
# COMPACT_ATOMS: atom_id res chain seq x y z
N ASP A 1 6.53 -8.36 -1.90
CA ASP A 1 6.43 -6.90 -2.11
C ASP A 1 5.32 -6.36 -1.20
N ALA A 2 5.65 -5.42 -0.32
CA ALA A 2 4.71 -4.83 0.64
C ALA A 2 4.63 -3.30 0.49
N ALA A 3 4.98 -2.75 -0.68
CA ALA A 3 5.02 -1.32 -0.92
C ALA A 3 3.67 -0.60 -0.77
N GLN A 4 2.54 -1.31 -0.91
CA GLN A 4 1.18 -0.80 -0.68
C GLN A 4 0.53 -1.38 0.59
N SER A 5 1.30 -2.11 1.39
CA SER A 5 0.80 -2.78 2.59
C SER A 5 1.37 -2.14 3.87
N VAL A 6 2.69 -1.96 3.93
CA VAL A 6 3.36 -1.31 5.07
C VAL A 6 2.86 0.13 5.18
N GLY A 7 2.40 0.51 6.37
CA GLY A 7 1.81 1.83 6.63
C GLY A 7 0.32 1.96 6.35
N HIS A 8 -0.30 0.93 5.75
CA HIS A 8 -1.72 0.95 5.40
C HIS A 8 -2.55 -0.12 6.11
N LEU A 9 -1.95 -1.29 6.40
CA LEU A 9 -2.58 -2.36 7.16
C LEU A 9 -1.60 -3.03 8.13
N PRO A 10 -2.10 -3.69 9.19
CA PRO A 10 -1.26 -4.50 10.07
C PRO A 10 -0.57 -5.63 9.29
N ILE A 11 0.73 -5.82 9.54
CA ILE A 11 1.52 -6.91 8.94
C ILE A 11 2.24 -7.65 10.06
N SER A 12 2.05 -8.96 10.13
CA SER A 12 2.81 -9.83 11.02
C SER A 12 3.79 -10.69 10.22
N LEU A 13 5.08 -10.39 10.35
CA LEU A 13 6.14 -11.18 9.73
C LEU A 13 6.23 -12.61 10.27
N ALA A 14 5.74 -12.83 11.51
CA ALA A 14 5.67 -14.15 12.12
C ALA A 14 4.52 -15.00 11.54
N ALA A 15 3.41 -14.36 11.14
CA ALA A 15 2.25 -15.06 10.59
C ALA A 15 2.34 -15.31 9.08
N LEU A 16 3.07 -14.45 8.35
CA LEU A 16 3.31 -14.66 6.93
C LEU A 16 4.24 -15.85 6.69
N ASP A 17 4.15 -16.51 5.54
CA ASP A 17 5.15 -17.49 5.10
C ASP A 17 6.03 -16.89 3.99
N VAL A 18 6.81 -15.86 4.35
CA VAL A 18 7.67 -15.14 3.41
C VAL A 18 9.11 -15.10 3.91
N ASP A 19 10.06 -15.29 3.01
CA ASP A 19 11.48 -15.18 3.32
C ASP A 19 11.96 -13.72 3.25
N PHE A 20 11.34 -12.92 2.38
CA PHE A 20 11.66 -11.52 2.19
C PHE A 20 10.42 -10.65 2.21
N LEU A 21 10.53 -9.50 2.87
CA LEU A 21 9.55 -8.42 2.75
C LEU A 21 10.29 -7.14 2.38
N VAL A 22 9.77 -6.43 1.38
CA VAL A 22 10.36 -5.19 0.87
C VAL A 22 9.30 -4.11 0.76
N PHE A 23 9.65 -2.87 1.10
CA PHE A 23 8.77 -1.72 0.93
C PHE A 23 9.56 -0.41 0.76
N SER A 24 8.90 0.60 0.20
CA SER A 24 9.43 1.96 0.05
C SER A 24 8.85 2.87 1.13
N GLY A 25 9.70 3.64 1.81
CA GLY A 25 9.29 4.51 2.91
C GLY A 25 8.38 5.66 2.50
N HIS A 26 8.53 6.21 1.28
CA HIS A 26 7.69 7.31 0.80
C HIS A 26 6.23 6.94 0.52
N LYS A 27 5.88 5.66 0.63
CA LYS A 27 4.49 5.18 0.63
C LYS A 27 3.96 4.98 2.05
N ALA A 28 4.84 5.02 3.04
CA ALA A 28 4.57 4.88 4.47
C ALA A 28 4.97 6.16 5.23
N LEU A 29 4.67 7.34 4.67
CA LEU A 29 4.87 8.67 5.28
C LEU A 29 6.32 9.14 5.49
N ALA A 30 7.32 8.39 5.04
CA ALA A 30 8.73 8.80 5.10
C ALA A 30 9.15 9.65 3.89
N LEU A 31 10.35 10.23 3.93
CA LEU A 31 10.92 10.95 2.78
C LEU A 31 11.26 9.99 1.62
N PRO A 32 11.28 10.49 0.36
CA PRO A 32 11.72 9.72 -0.81
C PRO A 32 13.18 9.23 -0.68
N GLY A 33 13.50 8.18 -1.44
CA GLY A 33 14.83 7.55 -1.40
C GLY A 33 15.08 6.71 -0.15
N THR A 34 14.02 6.16 0.45
CA THR A 34 14.07 5.33 1.66
C THR A 34 13.21 4.08 1.52
N GLY A 35 13.50 3.07 2.32
CA GLY A 35 12.78 1.81 2.37
C GLY A 35 13.50 0.80 3.25
N ALA A 36 12.99 -0.41 3.32
CA ALA A 36 13.67 -1.51 3.99
C ALA A 36 13.43 -2.83 3.27
N VAL A 37 14.42 -3.71 3.43
CA VAL A 37 14.35 -5.13 3.12
C VAL A 37 14.46 -5.86 4.45
N TRP A 38 13.50 -6.73 4.72
CA TRP A 38 13.57 -7.68 5.81
C TRP A 38 13.81 -9.07 5.24
N SER A 39 14.66 -9.86 5.90
CA SER A 39 14.90 -11.26 5.58
C SER A 39 14.66 -12.14 6.81
N ARG A 40 14.00 -13.27 6.60
CA ARG A 40 13.79 -14.29 7.63
C ARG A 40 15.04 -15.15 7.86
N GLY A 41 15.88 -15.29 6.85
CA GLY A 41 17.09 -16.12 6.92
C GLY A 41 16.84 -17.63 7.09
N LEU A 42 15.63 -18.15 6.83
CA LEU A 42 15.31 -19.58 6.98
C LEU A 42 15.55 -20.41 5.72
N ARG A 43 15.40 -19.82 4.53
CA ARG A 43 15.54 -20.52 3.24
C ARG A 43 16.65 -19.87 2.42
N GLY A 44 17.64 -20.66 2.02
CA GLY A 44 18.78 -20.20 1.21
C GLY A 44 19.90 -19.56 2.03
N ALA A 45 20.83 -18.90 1.33
CA ALA A 45 21.93 -18.18 1.96
C ALA A 45 21.41 -16.95 2.74
N PRO A 46 22.00 -16.62 3.91
CA PRO A 46 21.67 -15.39 4.63
C PRO A 46 21.79 -14.15 3.73
N LEU A 47 20.84 -13.21 3.88
CA LEU A 47 20.98 -11.90 3.28
C LEU A 47 22.02 -11.11 4.07
N GLU A 48 23.21 -10.99 3.51
CA GLU A 48 24.25 -10.10 4.02
C GLU A 48 24.15 -8.77 3.27
N PRO A 49 23.76 -7.66 3.92
CA PRO A 49 23.81 -6.35 3.28
C PRO A 49 25.26 -6.07 2.89
N GLY A 50 25.52 -5.83 1.59
CA GLY A 50 26.86 -5.54 1.06
C GLY A 50 27.47 -4.20 1.52
N GLY A 51 26.89 -3.56 2.54
CA GLY A 51 27.19 -2.19 2.92
C GLY A 51 26.53 -1.16 2.00
N TRP A 52 27.00 0.09 2.11
CA TRP A 52 26.56 1.20 1.28
C TRP A 52 27.76 1.71 0.48
N ASP A 53 27.61 1.82 -0.84
CA ASP A 53 28.57 2.55 -1.66
C ASP A 53 28.24 4.05 -1.57
N GLY A 54 29.01 4.76 -0.74
CA GLY A 54 28.87 6.20 -0.50
C GLY A 54 28.09 6.55 0.77
N THR A 55 27.78 7.84 0.93
CA THR A 55 27.10 8.36 2.12
C THR A 55 25.62 7.94 2.12
N PRO A 56 25.13 7.25 3.17
CA PRO A 56 23.73 6.88 3.27
C PRO A 56 22.80 8.11 3.28
N ASN A 57 21.55 7.92 2.85
CA ASN A 57 20.49 8.91 2.99
C ASN A 57 20.04 9.02 4.46
N THR A 58 20.89 9.57 5.33
CA THR A 58 20.68 9.59 6.78
C THR A 58 19.39 10.32 7.18
N VAL A 59 19.09 11.45 6.52
CA VAL A 59 17.85 12.21 6.75
C VAL A 59 16.63 11.36 6.38
N GLY A 60 16.70 10.67 5.23
CA GLY A 60 15.68 9.73 4.83
C GLY A 60 15.47 8.60 5.84
N ILE A 61 16.55 7.96 6.29
CA ILE A 61 16.50 6.87 7.28
C ILE A 61 15.88 7.35 8.60
N ALA A 62 16.28 8.54 9.08
CA ALA A 62 15.69 9.13 10.28
C ALA A 62 14.18 9.41 10.10
N SER A 63 13.78 9.91 8.91
CA SER A 63 12.37 10.13 8.59
C SER A 63 11.56 8.83 8.56
N LEU A 64 12.17 7.73 8.10
CA LEU A 64 11.53 6.41 8.11
C LEU A 64 11.27 5.94 9.53
N GLY A 65 12.24 6.09 10.44
CA GLY A 65 12.03 5.79 11.87
C GLY A 65 10.89 6.62 12.46
N ALA A 66 10.88 7.93 12.23
CA ALA A 66 9.81 8.82 12.71
C ALA A 66 8.43 8.45 12.15
N ALA A 67 8.36 8.12 10.86
CA ALA A 67 7.12 7.72 10.21
C ALA A 67 6.57 6.40 10.79
N LEU A 68 7.43 5.41 11.03
CA LEU A 68 7.04 4.14 11.65
C LEU A 68 6.52 4.33 13.09
N THR A 69 7.21 5.15 13.89
CA THR A 69 6.74 5.50 15.24
C THR A 69 5.38 6.19 15.21
N TRP A 70 5.17 7.10 14.27
CA TRP A 70 3.87 7.76 14.10
C TRP A 70 2.77 6.77 13.70
N LEU A 71 3.06 5.88 12.75
CA LEU A 71 2.11 4.85 12.28
C LEU A 71 1.71 3.89 13.40
N GLU A 72 2.66 3.52 14.26
CA GLU A 72 2.40 2.72 15.46
C GLU A 72 1.44 3.44 16.41
N GLY A 73 1.71 4.71 16.73
CA GLY A 73 0.84 5.53 17.58
C GLY A 73 -0.55 5.83 16.99
N ALA A 74 -0.64 5.99 15.66
CA ALA A 74 -1.91 6.20 14.96
C ALA A 74 -2.78 4.94 14.90
N GLY A 75 -2.14 3.77 14.89
CA GLY A 75 -2.77 2.45 14.86
C GLY A 75 -3.16 2.00 13.45
N LEU A 76 -2.44 1.01 12.92
CA LEU A 76 -2.67 0.49 11.56
C LEU A 76 -4.06 -0.11 11.37
N ASP A 77 -4.67 -0.72 12.39
CA ASP A 77 -6.04 -1.23 12.30
C ASP A 77 -7.06 -0.10 12.07
N ARG A 78 -6.83 1.06 12.68
CA ARG A 78 -7.69 2.24 12.49
C ARG A 78 -7.53 2.80 11.08
N ILE A 79 -6.29 2.92 10.60
CA ILE A 79 -5.96 3.37 9.25
C ILE A 79 -6.60 2.44 8.22
N GLU A 80 -6.44 1.13 8.38
CA GLU A 80 -6.99 0.12 7.47
C GLU A 80 -8.52 0.19 7.43
N ARG A 81 -9.19 0.21 8.58
CA ARG A 81 -10.66 0.33 8.65
C ARG A 81 -11.15 1.61 7.98
N TRP A 82 -10.50 2.74 8.25
CA TRP A 82 -10.89 4.02 7.70
C TRP A 82 -10.74 4.07 6.18
N THR A 83 -9.56 3.72 5.68
CA THR A 83 -9.25 3.77 4.25
C THR A 83 -10.08 2.77 3.44
N ARG A 84 -10.33 1.57 3.98
CA ARG A 84 -11.26 0.59 3.39
C ARG A 84 -12.70 1.10 3.35
N GLY A 85 -13.14 1.84 4.36
CA GLY A 85 -14.45 2.51 4.37
C GLY A 85 -14.58 3.56 3.26
N LEU A 86 -13.54 4.38 3.06
CA LEU A 86 -13.49 5.34 1.95
C LEU A 86 -13.48 4.65 0.58
N ALA A 87 -12.71 3.58 0.42
CA ALA A 87 -12.66 2.81 -0.82
C ALA A 87 -14.01 2.17 -1.14
N ALA A 88 -14.72 1.64 -0.14
CA ALA A 88 -16.08 1.11 -0.29
C ALA A 88 -17.05 2.22 -0.74
N ARG A 89 -17.05 3.36 -0.06
CA ARG A 89 -17.90 4.51 -0.43
C ARG A 89 -17.65 4.99 -1.86
N LEU A 90 -16.38 5.09 -2.28
CA LEU A 90 -16.02 5.46 -3.65
C LEU A 90 -16.49 4.42 -4.66
N THR A 91 -16.30 3.13 -4.35
CA THR A 91 -16.75 2.02 -5.19
C THR A 91 -18.26 2.06 -5.39
N ASP A 92 -19.04 2.17 -4.32
CA ASP A 92 -20.51 2.21 -4.38
C ASP A 92 -20.99 3.40 -5.21
N GLY A 93 -20.37 4.58 -5.03
CA GLY A 93 -20.68 5.78 -5.80
C GLY A 93 -20.40 5.61 -7.29
N LEU A 94 -19.23 5.08 -7.65
CA LEU A 94 -18.87 4.82 -9.06
C LEU A 94 -19.75 3.74 -9.69
N SER A 95 -20.11 2.69 -8.94
CA SER A 95 -20.98 1.62 -9.41
C SER A 95 -22.42 2.07 -9.68
N ALA A 96 -22.88 3.15 -9.03
CA ALA A 96 -24.18 3.75 -9.32
C ALA A 96 -24.18 4.61 -10.60
N LEU A 97 -23.01 4.90 -11.18
CA LEU A 97 -22.87 5.73 -12.37
C LEU A 97 -22.58 4.85 -13.60
N PRO A 98 -23.52 4.70 -14.55
CA PRO A 98 -23.34 3.82 -15.72
C PRO A 98 -22.12 4.17 -16.60
N ALA A 99 -21.71 5.43 -16.54
CA ALA A 99 -20.57 5.96 -17.28
C ALA A 99 -19.22 5.45 -16.75
N TYR A 100 -19.18 4.88 -15.56
CA TYR A 100 -17.95 4.35 -14.94
C TYR A 100 -17.97 2.83 -14.84
N GLU A 101 -16.79 2.25 -14.81
CA GLU A 101 -16.56 0.83 -14.57
C GLU A 101 -15.44 0.68 -13.55
N VAL A 102 -15.75 0.06 -12.41
CA VAL A 102 -14.75 -0.30 -11.39
C VAL A 102 -13.99 -1.54 -11.88
N LEU A 103 -12.67 -1.44 -11.93
CA LEU A 103 -11.78 -2.47 -12.45
C LEU A 103 -11.22 -3.35 -11.31
N GLY A 104 -10.78 -4.56 -11.68
CA GLY A 104 -10.23 -5.58 -10.78
C GLY A 104 -11.28 -6.63 -10.37
N CYS A 105 -10.96 -7.44 -9.36
CA CYS A 105 -11.83 -8.56 -8.95
C CYS A 105 -13.13 -8.07 -8.27
N PRO A 106 -14.33 -8.27 -8.84
CA PRO A 106 -15.58 -7.83 -8.21
C PRO A 106 -15.88 -8.57 -6.90
N LEU A 107 -15.46 -9.83 -6.79
CA LEU A 107 -15.61 -10.62 -5.57
C LEU A 107 -14.86 -10.02 -4.38
N SER A 108 -13.78 -9.23 -4.62
CA SER A 108 -13.01 -8.58 -3.56
C SER A 108 -13.74 -7.41 -2.88
N LEU A 109 -14.89 -6.98 -3.40
CA LEU A 109 -15.60 -5.79 -2.92
C LEU A 109 -16.57 -6.09 -1.77
N ALA A 110 -17.13 -7.30 -1.73
CA ALA A 110 -18.13 -7.67 -0.73
C ALA A 110 -17.51 -7.88 0.67
N ARG A 111 -18.15 -7.37 1.73
CA ARG A 111 -17.66 -7.51 3.13
C ARG A 111 -17.49 -8.96 3.61
N GLY A 112 -18.24 -9.91 3.05
CA GLY A 112 -18.19 -11.34 3.42
C GLY A 112 -17.47 -12.19 2.38
N THR A 113 -16.58 -11.60 1.59
CA THR A 113 -15.92 -12.30 0.50
C THR A 113 -15.02 -13.44 0.99
N ARG A 114 -14.94 -14.51 0.19
CA ARG A 114 -14.00 -15.63 0.42
C ARG A 114 -12.62 -15.37 -0.18
N VAL A 115 -12.49 -14.35 -1.03
CA VAL A 115 -11.20 -13.91 -1.56
C VAL A 115 -10.66 -12.76 -0.71
N GLN A 116 -9.40 -12.37 -0.92
CA GLN A 116 -8.85 -11.20 -0.26
C GLN A 116 -9.68 -9.95 -0.58
N GLN A 117 -10.15 -9.26 0.47
CA GLN A 117 -10.91 -8.03 0.32
C GLN A 117 -10.00 -6.90 -0.19
N ARG A 118 -10.54 -6.08 -1.10
CA ARG A 118 -9.92 -4.84 -1.54
C ARG A 118 -9.70 -3.91 -0.33
N GLN A 119 -8.52 -3.29 -0.30
CA GLN A 119 -8.11 -2.40 0.77
C GLN A 119 -8.45 -0.95 0.40
N SER A 120 -7.45 -0.14 0.05
CA SER A 120 -7.56 1.31 -0.03
C SER A 120 -7.50 1.90 -1.45
N ILE A 121 -7.34 1.07 -2.48
CA ILE A 121 -7.17 1.52 -3.87
C ILE A 121 -8.38 1.12 -4.71
N VAL A 122 -8.98 2.08 -5.41
CA VAL A 122 -10.07 1.85 -6.37
C VAL A 122 -9.55 2.21 -7.77
N THR A 123 -9.31 1.18 -8.58
CA THR A 123 -9.05 1.37 -10.01
C THR A 123 -10.37 1.38 -10.76
N PHE A 124 -10.58 2.36 -11.64
CA PHE A 124 -11.79 2.49 -12.45
C PHE A 124 -11.46 3.15 -13.79
N ARG A 125 -12.41 3.09 -14.73
CA ARG A 125 -12.36 3.83 -15.99
C ARG A 125 -13.70 4.46 -16.29
N HIS A 126 -13.69 5.55 -17.07
CA HIS A 126 -14.91 6.07 -17.71
C HIS A 126 -15.09 5.38 -19.07
N ARG A 127 -16.34 5.15 -19.49
CA ARG A 127 -16.65 4.42 -20.73
C ARG A 127 -16.42 5.22 -22.01
N GLY A 128 -16.46 6.54 -21.92
CA GLY A 128 -16.33 7.45 -23.07
C GLY A 128 -15.21 8.49 -22.95
N ILE A 129 -14.35 8.38 -21.94
CA ILE A 129 -13.21 9.29 -21.74
C ILE A 129 -12.00 8.42 -21.43
N GLU A 130 -10.92 8.62 -22.19
CA GLU A 130 -9.68 7.89 -21.97
C GLU A 130 -9.11 8.16 -20.58
N SER A 131 -8.45 7.18 -19.99
CA SER A 131 -7.97 7.29 -18.59
C SER A 131 -6.97 8.44 -18.41
N VAL A 132 -6.21 8.78 -19.46
CA VAL A 132 -5.29 9.92 -19.46
C VAL A 132 -6.05 11.24 -19.37
N ASP A 133 -7.07 11.44 -20.21
CA ASP A 133 -7.87 12.68 -20.24
C ASP A 133 -8.70 12.83 -18.97
N LEU A 134 -9.27 11.74 -18.48
CA LEU A 134 -9.98 11.72 -17.21
C LEU A 134 -9.05 12.11 -16.04
N GLY A 135 -7.79 11.65 -16.07
CA GLY A 135 -6.77 12.04 -15.11
C GLY A 135 -6.52 13.56 -15.10
N PHE A 136 -6.44 14.19 -16.28
CA PHE A 136 -6.31 15.65 -16.39
C PHE A 136 -7.56 16.39 -15.88
N ILE A 137 -8.77 15.94 -16.24
CA ILE A 137 -10.03 16.55 -15.81
C ILE A 137 -10.21 16.50 -14.29
N LEU A 138 -9.81 15.40 -13.64
CA LEU A 138 -9.91 15.26 -12.19
C LEU A 138 -8.83 16.02 -11.42
N PHE A 139 -7.73 16.38 -12.09
CA PHE A 139 -6.63 17.12 -11.49
C PHE A 139 -6.85 18.65 -11.53
N SER A 140 -7.61 19.14 -12.49
CA SER A 140 -8.00 20.56 -12.64
C SER A 140 -9.09 20.98 -11.66
#